data_AF-A0A1C4NNX3-F1
#
_entry.id   AF-A0A1C4NNX3-F1
#
_cell.length_a   1.000
_cell.length_b   1.000
_cell.length_c   1.000
_cell.angle_alpha   90.00
_cell.angle_beta   90.00
_cell.angle_gamma   90.00
#
_symmetry.space_group_name_H-M   'P 1'
#
loop_
_entity.id
_entity.type
_entity.pdbx_description
1 polymer ?
#
loop_
_entity_poly.entity_id
_entity_poly.type
_entity_poly.pdbx_seq_one_letter_code
_entity_poly.pdbx_strand_id
1 'polypeptide(L)'
;MLEVYCQMLYDLDQDQALLLFTATPGTESHDKLQLLSVIGAQKLAGPAVATAGQEKVNPNALPLDDFATEAMQLLSQDPTPRAILVKGVLMHRWAERDGTYDDLVAQRSQALARLLGREG
;
A
#
# COMPACT_ATOMS: atom_id res chain seq x y z
N MET A 1 0.61 15.08 -18.16
CA MET A 1 -0.47 14.07 -18.16
C MET A 1 0.16 12.73 -18.51
N LEU A 2 -0.24 11.63 -17.87
CA LEU A 2 0.27 10.29 -18.16
C LEU A 2 -0.85 9.49 -18.84
N GLU A 3 -0.58 9.02 -20.05
CA GLU A 3 -1.52 8.18 -20.82
C GLU A 3 -1.04 6.74 -20.81
N VAL A 4 -1.85 5.85 -20.25
CA VAL A 4 -1.52 4.43 -20.11
C VAL A 4 -2.70 3.56 -20.51
N TYR A 5 -2.40 2.41 -21.09
CA TYR A 5 -3.33 1.31 -21.24
C TYR A 5 -3.28 0.46 -19.99
N CYS A 6 -4.45 0.18 -19.40
CA CYS A 6 -4.59 -0.69 -18.24
C CYS A 6 -5.29 -1.98 -18.66
N GLN A 7 -4.64 -3.11 -18.42
CA GLN A 7 -5.24 -4.44 -18.55
C GLN A 7 -5.16 -5.16 -17.21
N MET A 8 -6.26 -5.78 -16.81
CA MET A 8 -6.34 -6.55 -15.58
C MET A 8 -6.39 -8.04 -15.92
N LEU A 9 -5.53 -8.83 -15.30
CA LEU A 9 -5.55 -10.29 -15.36
C LEU A 9 -5.92 -10.80 -13.97
N TYR A 10 -6.93 -11.66 -13.90
CA TYR A 10 -7.40 -12.25 -12.64
C TYR A 10 -7.04 -13.73 -12.60
N ASP A 11 -6.43 -14.16 -11.49
CA ASP A 11 -6.30 -15.56 -11.09
C ASP A 11 -7.32 -15.82 -9.98
N LEU A 12 -8.40 -16.52 -10.34
CA LEU A 12 -9.52 -16.80 -9.44
C LEU A 12 -9.22 -17.91 -8.43
N ASP A 13 -8.26 -18.79 -8.71
CA ASP A 13 -7.91 -19.89 -7.82
C ASP A 13 -7.02 -19.41 -6.66
N GLN A 14 -6.23 -18.37 -6.91
CA GLN A 14 -5.36 -17.75 -5.90
C GLN A 14 -5.93 -16.45 -5.31
N ASP A 15 -7.10 -16.00 -5.78
CA ASP A 15 -7.69 -14.68 -5.46
C ASP A 15 -6.68 -13.54 -5.67
N GLN A 16 -5.94 -13.60 -6.78
CA GLN A 16 -4.91 -12.63 -7.15
C GLN A 16 -5.30 -11.88 -8.41
N ALA A 17 -4.95 -10.59 -8.47
CA ALA A 17 -5.10 -9.77 -9.66
C ALA A 17 -3.75 -9.14 -10.04
N LEU A 18 -3.43 -9.17 -11.34
CA LEU A 18 -2.29 -8.51 -11.93
C LEU A 18 -2.79 -7.33 -12.78
N LEU A 19 -2.33 -6.12 -12.46
CA LEU A 19 -2.57 -4.93 -13.27
C LEU A 19 -1.36 -4.68 -14.18
N LEU A 20 -1.58 -4.74 -15.49
CA LEU A 20 -0.60 -4.42 -16.51
C LEU A 20 -0.83 -3.00 -17.02
N PHE A 21 0.13 -2.13 -16.73
CA PHE A 21 0.19 -0.79 -17.32
C PHE A 21 1.18 -0.79 -18.48
N THR A 22 0.77 -0.28 -19.64
CA THR A 22 1.65 -0.07 -20.79
C THR A 22 1.45 1.33 -21.37
N ALA A 23 2.44 1.82 -22.10
CA ALA A 23 2.37 3.06 -22.86
C ALA A 23 3.08 2.86 -24.20
N THR A 24 2.61 3.57 -25.24
CA THR A 24 3.15 3.48 -26.60
C THR A 24 4.64 3.84 -26.60
N PRO A 25 5.54 2.94 -27.05
CA PRO A 25 6.98 3.21 -27.09
C PRO A 25 7.35 4.49 -27.82
N GLY A 26 8.35 5.21 -27.31
CA GLY A 26 8.82 6.49 -27.88
C GLY A 26 7.96 7.70 -27.53
N THR A 27 6.96 7.55 -26.65
CA THR A 27 6.17 8.67 -26.12
C THR A 27 6.67 9.13 -24.74
N GLU A 28 6.39 10.37 -24.37
CA GLU A 28 6.71 10.89 -23.03
C GLU A 28 6.06 10.06 -21.91
N SER A 29 4.86 9.50 -22.16
CA SER A 29 4.18 8.58 -21.22
C SER A 29 4.95 7.27 -21.03
N HIS A 30 5.61 6.75 -22.08
CA HIS A 30 6.44 5.56 -22.01
C HIS A 30 7.68 5.80 -21.15
N ASP A 31 8.36 6.93 -21.34
CA ASP A 31 9.53 7.30 -20.55
C ASP A 31 9.17 7.48 -19.06
N LYS A 32 8.04 8.15 -18.78
CA LYS A 32 7.50 8.32 -17.43
C LYS A 32 7.11 6.98 -16.80
N LEU A 33 6.49 6.08 -17.55
CA LEU A 33 6.09 4.76 -17.06
C LEU A 33 7.33 3.89 -16.75
N GLN A 34 8.39 4.00 -17.54
CA GLN A 34 9.67 3.32 -17.27
C GLN A 34 10.31 3.81 -15.97
N LEU A 35 10.29 5.12 -15.69
CA LEU A 35 10.77 5.67 -14.42
C LEU A 35 9.92 5.18 -13.22
N LEU A 36 8.60 5.10 -13.38
CA LEU A 36 7.71 4.56 -12.35
C LEU A 36 7.93 3.06 -12.08
N SER A 37 8.38 2.28 -13.08
CA SER A 37 8.67 0.84 -12.90
C SER A 37 9.79 0.58 -11.88
N VAL A 38 10.72 1.53 -11.69
CA VAL A 38 11.77 1.46 -10.66
C VAL A 38 11.18 1.52 -9.25
N ILE A 39 10.07 2.25 -9.08
CA ILE A 39 9.31 2.31 -7.82
C ILE A 39 8.53 1.01 -7.59
N GLY A 40 8.09 0.34 -8.66
CA GLY A 40 7.36 -0.94 -8.61
C GLY A 40 8.19 -2.16 -8.16
N ALA A 41 9.52 -2.09 -8.17
CA ALA A 41 10.41 -3.15 -7.65
C ALA A 41 10.55 -3.13 -6.12
N GLN A 42 10.01 -2.13 -5.43
CA GLN A 42 10.11 -1.99 -3.98
C GLN A 42 8.89 -2.62 -3.31
N LYS A 43 9.11 -3.42 -2.26
CA LYS A 43 8.01 -3.99 -1.47
C LYS A 43 7.36 -2.87 -0.64
N LEU A 44 6.28 -2.30 -1.16
CA LEU A 44 5.40 -1.38 -0.44
C LEU A 44 4.50 -2.17 0.50
N ALA A 45 4.86 -2.20 1.78
CA ALA A 45 3.94 -2.60 2.84
C ALA A 45 3.36 -1.32 3.43
N GLY A 46 2.09 -1.03 3.13
CA GLY A 46 1.36 0.12 3.64
C GLY A 46 0.40 -0.27 4.77
N PRO A 47 0.03 0.66 5.66
CA PRO A 47 -1.03 0.45 6.63
C PRO A 47 -2.37 0.36 5.89
N ALA A 48 -3.48 0.20 6.62
CA ALA A 48 -4.78 0.51 6.02
C ALA A 48 -4.77 1.99 5.58
N VAL A 49 -4.98 2.25 4.29
CA VAL A 49 -5.06 3.60 3.73
C VAL A 49 -6.51 3.90 3.39
N ALA A 50 -7.01 5.07 3.78
CA ALA A 50 -8.33 5.53 3.41
C ALA A 50 -8.31 5.95 1.94
N THR A 51 -8.75 5.05 1.06
CA THR A 51 -8.93 5.37 -0.37
C THR A 51 -10.23 6.14 -0.58
N ALA A 52 -10.33 6.87 -1.71
CA ALA A 52 -11.40 7.82 -1.96
C ALA A 52 -12.80 7.22 -1.70
N GLY A 53 -13.56 7.84 -0.79
CA GLY A 53 -14.90 7.41 -0.38
C GLY A 53 -14.95 6.45 0.81
N GLN A 54 -13.80 6.04 1.35
CA GLN A 54 -13.70 5.13 2.52
C GLN A 54 -13.23 5.83 3.79
N GLU A 55 -13.17 7.17 3.81
CA GLU A 55 -12.61 7.96 4.91
C GLU A 55 -13.35 7.76 6.23
N LYS A 56 -14.63 7.37 6.16
CA LYS A 56 -15.49 7.14 7.33
C LYS A 56 -15.63 5.65 7.71
N VAL A 57 -15.06 4.74 6.93
CA VAL A 57 -15.24 3.28 7.11
C VAL A 57 -14.32 2.75 8.21
N ASN A 58 -13.08 3.23 8.25
CA ASN A 58 -12.10 2.83 9.25
C ASN A 58 -11.42 4.07 9.85
N PRO A 59 -11.75 4.46 11.10
CA PRO A 59 -11.13 5.62 11.74
C PRO A 59 -9.62 5.45 12.00
N ASN A 60 -9.10 4.23 11.90
CA ASN A 60 -7.67 3.94 12.04
C ASN A 60 -6.93 3.89 10.68
N ALA A 61 -7.60 4.18 9.57
CA ALA A 61 -6.95 4.22 8.25
C ALA A 61 -6.20 5.55 8.06
N LEU A 62 -4.99 5.45 7.51
CA LEU A 62 -4.16 6.62 7.20
C LEU A 62 -4.76 7.37 5.99
N PRO A 63 -4.93 8.70 6.03
CA PRO A 63 -5.35 9.46 4.85
C PRO A 63 -4.40 9.25 3.67
N LEU A 64 -4.96 9.18 2.46
CA LEU A 64 -4.18 8.95 1.24
C LEU A 64 -3.09 10.02 1.03
N ASP A 65 -3.41 11.28 1.30
CA ASP A 65 -2.47 12.39 1.13
C ASP A 65 -1.29 12.30 2.11
N ASP A 66 -1.55 11.88 3.35
CA ASP A 66 -0.51 11.67 4.37
C ASP A 66 0.39 10.49 3.99
N PHE A 67 -0.22 9.39 3.55
CA PHE A 67 0.51 8.22 3.05
C PHE A 67 1.40 8.57 1.85
N ALA A 68 0.85 9.28 0.86
CA ALA A 68 1.57 9.66 -0.35
C ALA A 68 2.74 10.61 -0.03
N THR A 69 2.51 11.57 0.87
CA THR A 69 3.56 12.49 1.33
C THR A 69 4.73 11.74 1.97
N GLU A 70 4.43 10.82 2.89
CA GLU A 70 5.48 10.03 3.56
C GLU A 70 6.22 9.10 2.60
N ALA A 71 5.50 8.41 1.71
CA ALA A 71 6.10 7.53 0.72
C ALA A 71 7.07 8.28 -0.20
N MET A 72 6.67 9.46 -0.70
CA MET A 72 7.51 10.28 -1.56
C MET A 72 8.74 10.83 -0.81
N GLN A 73 8.61 11.14 0.47
CA GLN A 73 9.75 11.54 1.31
C GLN A 73 10.75 10.40 1.49
N LEU A 74 10.29 9.16 1.69
CA LEU A 74 11.17 7.99 1.80
C LEU A 74 11.87 7.67 0.47
N LEU A 75 11.16 7.81 -0.64
CA LEU A 75 11.69 7.57 -1.99
C LEU A 75 12.76 8.58 -2.43
N SER A 76 12.72 9.79 -1.89
CA SER A 76 13.65 10.88 -2.26
C SER A 76 14.95 10.90 -1.46
N GLN A 77 15.14 9.95 -0.53
CA GLN A 77 16.39 9.83 0.23
C GLN A 77 17.55 9.33 -0.66
N ASP A 78 18.78 9.76 -0.35
CA ASP A 78 20.01 9.31 -1.01
C ASP A 78 21.01 8.72 0.03
N PRO A 79 21.35 7.41 -0.06
CA PRO A 79 20.83 6.46 -1.04
C PRO A 79 19.37 6.10 -0.77
N THR A 80 18.60 5.88 -1.82
CA THR A 80 17.19 5.48 -1.69
C THR A 80 17.07 4.15 -0.95
N PRO A 81 16.27 4.06 0.13
CA PRO A 81 16.11 2.84 0.90
C PRO A 81 15.59 1.68 0.05
N ARG A 82 16.19 0.49 0.23
CA ARG A 82 15.76 -0.74 -0.45
C ARG A 82 14.35 -1.20 -0.04
N ALA A 83 13.83 -0.73 1.08
CA ALA A 83 12.48 -1.00 1.54
C ALA A 83 11.84 0.30 2.07
N ILE A 84 10.69 0.66 1.49
CA ILE A 84 9.94 1.86 1.85
C ILE A 84 8.90 1.45 2.90
N LEU A 85 9.20 1.75 4.16
CA LEU A 85 8.33 1.47 5.29
C LEU A 85 7.81 2.79 5.86
N VAL A 86 6.55 3.11 5.56
CA VAL A 86 5.87 4.23 6.23
C VAL A 86 5.66 3.90 7.71
N LYS A 87 5.63 4.92 8.56
CA LYS A 87 5.59 4.80 10.03
C LYS A 87 4.46 3.90 10.51
N GLY A 88 3.29 3.99 9.87
CA GLY A 88 2.12 3.18 10.20
C GLY A 88 2.32 1.65 10.05
N VAL A 89 3.38 1.21 9.37
CA VAL A 89 3.70 -0.22 9.15
C VAL A 89 4.81 -0.71 10.09
N LEU A 90 5.53 0.20 10.74
CA LEU A 90 6.63 -0.18 11.62
C LEU A 90 6.14 -1.04 12.78
N MET A 91 4.96 -0.77 13.34
CA MET A 91 4.43 -1.61 14.43
C MET A 91 4.17 -3.04 13.96
N HIS A 92 3.71 -3.26 12.72
CA HIS A 92 3.54 -4.59 12.15
C HIS A 92 4.88 -5.27 11.85
N ARG A 93 5.84 -4.50 11.31
CA ARG A 93 7.15 -5.01 10.91
C ARG A 93 7.97 -5.53 12.09
N TRP A 94 7.84 -4.89 13.26
CA TRP A 94 8.68 -5.15 14.42
C TRP A 94 7.94 -5.83 15.59
N ALA A 95 6.65 -6.15 15.46
CA ALA A 95 5.85 -6.73 16.54
C ALA A 95 6.45 -8.01 17.16
N GLU A 96 6.96 -8.92 16.33
CA GLU A 96 7.62 -10.15 16.82
C GLU A 96 8.94 -9.83 17.53
N ARG A 97 9.74 -8.90 16.98
CA ARG A 97 11.00 -8.46 17.59
C ARG A 97 10.76 -7.81 18.95
N ASP A 98 9.71 -6.99 19.05
CA ASP A 98 9.42 -6.16 20.21
C ASP A 98 8.48 -6.87 21.22
N GLY A 99 8.06 -8.10 20.93
CA GLY A 99 7.18 -8.89 21.79
C GLY A 99 5.73 -8.40 21.86
N THR A 100 5.30 -7.54 20.94
CA THR A 100 3.97 -6.91 20.91
C THR A 100 2.99 -7.57 19.94
N TYR A 101 3.37 -8.73 19.38
CA TYR A 101 2.57 -9.45 18.38
C TYR A 101 1.18 -9.84 18.89
N ASP A 102 1.08 -10.40 20.09
CA ASP A 102 -0.20 -10.86 20.65
C ASP A 102 -1.18 -9.69 20.86
N ASP A 103 -0.70 -8.56 21.39
CA ASP A 103 -1.49 -7.34 21.58
C ASP A 103 -1.98 -6.77 20.24
N LEU A 104 -1.11 -6.79 19.23
CA LEU A 104 -1.44 -6.34 17.88
C LEU A 104 -2.53 -7.22 17.25
N VAL A 105 -2.43 -8.55 17.38
CA VAL A 105 -3.43 -9.49 16.88
C VAL A 105 -4.77 -9.30 17.60
N ALA A 106 -4.75 -9.12 18.93
CA ALA A 106 -5.95 -8.88 19.72
C ALA A 106 -6.66 -7.58 19.29
N GLN A 107 -5.89 -6.49 19.11
CA GLN A 107 -6.42 -5.19 18.66
C GLN A 107 -7.10 -5.29 17.29
N ARG A 108 -6.47 -5.97 16.32
CA ARG A 108 -7.04 -6.12 14.97
C ARG A 108 -8.23 -7.07 14.94
N SER A 109 -8.22 -8.11 15.76
CA SER A 109 -9.34 -9.06 15.89
C SER A 109 -10.58 -8.39 16.45
N GLN A 110 -10.43 -7.52 17.46
CA GLN A 110 -11.54 -6.70 17.97
C GLN A 110 -12.10 -5.73 16.93
N ALA A 111 -11.23 -5.05 16.17
CA ALA A 111 -11.67 -4.15 15.11
C ALA A 111 -12.47 -4.89 14.02
N LEU A 112 -12.05 -6.11 13.66
CA LEU A 112 -12.77 -6.96 12.70
C LEU A 112 -14.11 -7.46 13.26
N ALA A 113 -14.16 -7.88 14.53
CA ALA A 113 -15.39 -8.33 15.18
C ALA A 113 -16.47 -7.24 15.18
N ARG A 114 -16.08 -5.98 15.44
CA ARG A 114 -16.96 -4.81 15.40
C ARG A 114 -17.48 -4.51 14.00
N LEU A 115 -16.63 -4.60 12.98
CA LEU A 115 -17.04 -4.40 11.57
C LEU A 115 -18.03 -5.46 11.08
N LEU A 116 -17.90 -6.69 11.57
CA LEU A 116 -18.78 -7.80 11.20
C LEU A 116 -20.04 -7.91 12.09
N GLY A 117 -20.25 -6.99 13.04
CA GLY A 117 -21.40 -7.01 13.94
C GLY A 117 -21.45 -8.26 14.85
N ARG A 118 -20.30 -8.92 15.06
CA ARG A 118 -20.17 -10.11 15.91
C ARG A 118 -19.75 -9.68 17.31
N GLU A 119 -20.56 -8.85 17.95
CA GLU A 119 -20.45 -8.61 19.39
C GLU A 119 -21.64 -9.29 20.07
N GLY A 120 -21.35 -10.36 20.82
CA GLY A 120 -22.21 -10.97 21.82
C GLY A 120 -21.45 -10.99 23.13
#